data_AF-A0A427AAP8-F1
#
_entry.id   AF-A0A427AAP8-F1
#
_cell.length_a   1.000
_cell.length_b   1.000
_cell.length_c   1.000
_cell.angle_alpha   90.00
_cell.angle_beta   90.00
_cell.angle_gamma   90.00
#
_symmetry.space_group_name_H-M   'P 1'
#
loop_
_entity.id
_entity.type
_entity.pdbx_description
1 polymer ?
#
loop_
_entity_poly.entity_id
_entity_poly.type
_entity_poly.pdbx_seq_one_letter_code
_entity_poly.pdbx_strand_id
1 'polypeptide(L)'
;MLTALYAFHGTDTSRVLLGLTALLVVVNCLSCFQIYAMPIFDSMEAGYTKKKNRPCPRWLRSAFRAFFAAVSYFMAVAFPFLSDLAGLIGGMALPVTLAYPCFMWILVKKPERYSAIWYINWVLGCAGMVLSLILTIAGVWNLVKTGIDLRFFKPQ
;
A
#
# COMPACT_ATOMS: atom_id res chain seq x y z
N MET A 1 1.04 -8.79 -9.10
CA MET A 1 1.86 -9.98 -8.77
C MET A 1 1.40 -11.23 -9.53
N LEU A 2 0.13 -11.65 -9.45
CA LEU A 2 -0.34 -12.87 -10.13
C LEU A 2 -0.16 -12.80 -11.67
N THR A 3 -0.41 -11.65 -12.27
CA THR A 3 -0.24 -11.41 -13.72
C THR A 3 1.19 -11.62 -14.19
N ALA A 4 2.18 -11.17 -13.41
CA ALA A 4 3.59 -11.37 -13.73
C ALA A 4 3.99 -12.84 -13.58
N LEU A 5 3.47 -13.52 -12.56
CA LEU A 5 3.74 -14.95 -12.34
C LEU A 5 3.15 -15.80 -13.47
N TYR A 6 1.95 -15.47 -13.95
CA TYR A 6 1.33 -16.14 -15.09
C TYR A 6 2.06 -15.83 -16.41
N ALA A 7 2.52 -14.59 -16.60
CA ALA A 7 3.24 -14.17 -17.79
C ALA A 7 4.64 -14.80 -17.93
N PHE A 8 5.37 -14.97 -16.82
CA PHE A 8 6.74 -15.51 -16.85
C PHE A 8 6.84 -17.01 -16.57
N HIS A 9 5.88 -17.62 -15.87
CA HIS A 9 5.94 -19.02 -15.42
C HIS A 9 4.70 -19.85 -15.81
N GLY A 10 3.79 -19.31 -16.64
CA GLY A 10 2.56 -19.98 -17.04
C GLY A 10 2.75 -21.27 -17.86
N THR A 11 3.87 -21.42 -18.56
CA THR A 11 4.18 -22.59 -19.41
C THR A 11 5.03 -23.66 -18.71
N ASP A 12 5.93 -23.26 -17.81
CA ASP A 12 6.91 -24.18 -17.18
C ASP A 12 6.45 -24.74 -15.82
N THR A 13 5.39 -24.20 -15.24
CA THR A 13 4.93 -24.55 -13.88
C THR A 13 3.69 -25.43 -13.87
N SER A 14 3.63 -26.41 -12.95
CA SER A 14 2.47 -27.28 -12.81
C SER A 14 1.21 -26.49 -12.42
N ARG A 15 0.07 -26.82 -13.05
CA ARG A 15 -1.23 -26.16 -12.80
C ARG A 15 -1.65 -26.19 -11.33
N VAL A 16 -1.23 -27.23 -10.60
CA VAL A 16 -1.47 -27.38 -9.15
C VAL A 16 -0.73 -26.32 -8.36
N LEU A 17 0.54 -26.04 -8.68
CA LEU A 17 1.32 -25.02 -7.99
C LEU A 17 0.74 -23.62 -8.24
N LEU A 18 0.37 -23.32 -9.49
CA LEU A 18 -0.30 -22.06 -9.84
C LEU A 18 -1.62 -21.88 -9.07
N GLY A 19 -2.42 -22.95 -8.96
CA GLY A 19 -3.66 -22.94 -8.18
C GLY A 19 -3.42 -22.71 -6.68
N LEU A 20 -2.43 -23.38 -6.09
CA LEU A 20 -2.06 -23.19 -4.68
C LEU A 20 -1.55 -21.76 -4.42
N THR A 21 -0.71 -21.21 -5.29
CA THR A 21 -0.24 -19.82 -5.15
C THR A 21 -1.39 -18.83 -5.25
N ALA A 22 -2.34 -19.01 -6.17
CA ALA A 22 -3.52 -18.16 -6.26
C ALA A 22 -4.39 -18.24 -4.99
N LEU A 23 -4.63 -19.44 -4.45
CA LEU A 23 -5.37 -19.60 -3.20
C LEU A 23 -4.66 -18.93 -2.02
N LEU A 24 -3.35 -19.09 -1.90
CA LEU A 24 -2.55 -18.44 -0.87
C LEU A 24 -2.64 -16.92 -0.96
N VAL A 25 -2.56 -16.36 -2.17
CA VAL A 25 -2.71 -14.91 -2.40
C VAL A 25 -4.11 -14.46 -1.99
N VAL A 26 -5.17 -15.18 -2.36
CA VAL A 26 -6.55 -14.83 -1.97
C VAL A 26 -6.72 -14.85 -0.46
N VAL A 27 -6.25 -15.90 0.23
CA VAL A 27 -6.32 -16.00 1.70
C VAL A 27 -5.52 -14.86 2.35
N ASN A 28 -4.33 -14.56 1.84
CA ASN A 28 -3.53 -13.45 2.33
C ASN A 28 -4.26 -12.11 2.16
N CYS A 29 -4.84 -11.84 1.00
CA CYS A 29 -5.61 -10.61 0.76
C CYS A 29 -6.82 -10.49 1.69
N LEU A 30 -7.55 -11.58 1.94
CA LEU A 30 -8.70 -11.59 2.85
C LEU A 30 -8.28 -11.27 4.30
N SER A 31 -7.18 -11.87 4.77
CA SER A 31 -6.65 -11.63 6.12
C SER A 31 -6.07 -10.22 6.26
N CYS A 32 -5.31 -9.75 5.27
CA CYS A 32 -4.74 -8.40 5.28
C CYS A 32 -5.83 -7.32 5.27
N PHE A 33 -6.91 -7.50 4.49
CA PHE A 33 -8.01 -6.54 4.45
C PHE A 33 -8.59 -6.30 5.86
N GLN A 34 -8.75 -7.36 6.67
CA GLN A 34 -9.26 -7.23 8.04
C GLN A 34 -8.32 -6.44 8.95
N ILE A 35 -7.02 -6.72 8.88
CA ILE A 35 -6.00 -6.06 9.70
C ILE A 35 -5.91 -4.57 9.35
N TYR A 36 -5.88 -4.22 8.06
CA TYR A 36 -5.77 -2.83 7.62
C TYR A 36 -7.08 -2.03 7.77
N ALA A 37 -8.24 -2.69 7.73
CA ALA A 37 -9.52 -2.01 7.92
C ALA A 37 -9.78 -1.64 9.40
N MET A 38 -9.24 -2.39 10.36
CA MET A 38 -9.42 -2.14 11.79
C MET A 38 -9.09 -0.70 12.24
N PRO A 39 -7.90 -0.13 11.94
CA PRO A 39 -7.58 1.24 12.35
C PRO A 39 -8.48 2.30 11.70
N ILE A 40 -8.99 2.02 10.50
CA ILE A 40 -9.95 2.89 9.80
C ILE A 40 -11.29 2.87 10.55
N PHE A 41 -11.78 1.68 10.90
CA PHE A 41 -13.00 1.53 11.69
C PHE A 41 -12.88 2.21 13.05
N ASP A 42 -11.77 2.03 13.75
CA ASP A 42 -11.52 2.69 15.03
C ASP A 42 -11.50 4.21 14.90
N SER A 43 -10.89 4.74 13.83
CA SER A 43 -10.85 6.18 13.56
C SER A 43 -12.24 6.75 13.26
N MET A 44 -13.06 6.04 12.49
CA MET A 44 -14.45 6.41 12.21
C MET A 44 -15.32 6.36 13.47
N GLU A 45 -15.13 5.33 14.31
CA GLU A 45 -15.85 5.15 15.57
C GLU A 45 -15.48 6.24 16.59
N ALA A 46 -14.19 6.59 16.69
CA ALA A 46 -13.70 7.67 17.52
C ALA A 46 -14.24 9.04 17.07
N GLY A 47 -14.28 9.28 15.75
CA GLY A 47 -14.86 10.49 15.18
C GLY A 47 -16.36 10.64 15.50
N TYR A 48 -17.13 9.56 15.41
CA TYR A 48 -18.54 9.55 15.78
C TYR A 48 -18.73 9.76 17.29
N THR A 49 -17.98 9.05 18.11
CA THR A 49 -18.08 9.13 19.58
C THR A 49 -17.73 10.53 20.07
N LYS A 50 -16.71 11.17 19.49
CA LYS A 50 -16.34 12.57 19.77
C LYS A 50 -17.45 13.56 19.43
N LYS A 51 -18.22 13.32 18.36
CA LYS A 51 -19.27 14.25 17.89
C LYS A 51 -20.62 14.03 18.57
N LYS A 52 -20.95 12.79 18.93
CA LYS A 52 -22.25 12.41 19.49
C LYS A 52 -22.22 12.10 20.99
N ASN A 53 -21.03 12.03 21.63
CA ASN A 53 -20.83 11.69 23.05
C ASN A 53 -21.65 10.47 23.50
N ARG A 54 -21.82 9.49 22.60
CA ARG A 54 -22.56 8.26 22.83
C ARG A 54 -21.76 7.08 22.28
N PRO A 55 -21.85 5.91 22.93
CA PRO A 55 -21.23 4.71 22.40
C PRO A 55 -21.80 4.39 21.02
N CYS A 56 -20.97 3.90 20.12
CA CYS A 56 -21.41 3.53 18.78
C CYS A 56 -22.35 2.31 18.83
N PRO A 57 -23.59 2.44 18.34
CA PRO A 57 -24.52 1.31 18.35
C PRO A 57 -24.06 0.21 17.38
N ARG A 58 -24.38 -1.05 17.71
CA ARG A 58 -23.99 -2.24 16.93
C ARG A 58 -24.39 -2.17 15.45
N TRP A 59 -25.56 -1.58 15.15
CA TRP A 59 -26.02 -1.38 13.77
C TRP A 59 -25.15 -0.38 13.01
N LEU A 60 -24.72 0.71 13.65
CA LEU A 60 -23.84 1.70 13.03
C LEU A 60 -22.45 1.12 12.74
N ARG A 61 -21.93 0.25 13.62
CA ARG A 61 -20.69 -0.48 13.36
C ARG A 61 -20.82 -1.41 12.14
N SER A 62 -21.94 -2.10 11.99
CA SER A 62 -22.23 -2.90 10.78
C SER A 62 -22.35 -2.03 9.53
N ALA A 63 -22.98 -0.85 9.65
CA ALA A 63 -23.11 0.11 8.55
C ALA A 63 -21.73 0.63 8.09
N PHE A 64 -20.82 0.96 9.01
CA PHE A 64 -19.45 1.38 8.65
C PHE A 64 -18.67 0.28 7.92
N ARG A 65 -18.82 -0.99 8.33
CA ARG A 65 -18.19 -2.12 7.63
C ARG A 65 -18.75 -2.30 6.23
N ALA A 66 -20.07 -2.29 6.07
CA ALA A 66 -20.72 -2.42 4.77
C ALA A 66 -20.37 -1.24 3.84
N PHE A 67 -20.35 -0.02 4.37
CA PHE A 67 -19.96 1.18 3.63
C PHE A 67 -18.52 1.10 3.14
N PHE A 68 -17.57 0.73 4.02
CA PHE A 68 -16.16 0.60 3.63
C PHE A 68 -15.96 -0.48 2.56
N ALA A 69 -16.62 -1.63 2.71
CA ALA A 69 -16.59 -2.69 1.70
C ALA A 69 -17.17 -2.20 0.36
N ALA A 70 -18.31 -1.53 0.36
CA ALA A 70 -18.92 -0.98 -0.86
C ALA A 70 -18.02 0.06 -1.54
N VAL A 71 -17.40 0.97 -0.78
CA VAL A 71 -16.45 1.95 -1.31
C VAL A 71 -15.23 1.27 -1.91
N SER A 72 -14.65 0.27 -1.22
CA SER A 72 -13.50 -0.47 -1.75
C SER A 72 -13.83 -1.22 -3.04
N TYR A 73 -15.03 -1.81 -3.13
CA TYR A 73 -15.50 -2.49 -4.34
C TYR A 73 -15.72 -1.50 -5.49
N PHE A 74 -16.36 -0.36 -5.21
CA PHE A 74 -16.55 0.70 -6.18
C PHE A 74 -15.21 1.22 -6.72
N MET A 75 -14.23 1.44 -5.83
CA MET A 75 -12.89 1.87 -6.22
C MET A 75 -12.20 0.83 -7.10
N ALA A 76 -12.31 -0.45 -6.77
CA ALA A 76 -11.74 -1.55 -7.55
C ALA A 76 -12.32 -1.63 -8.97
N VAL A 77 -13.62 -1.36 -9.14
CA VAL A 77 -14.28 -1.38 -10.46
C VAL A 77 -14.04 -0.09 -11.23
N ALA A 78 -14.05 1.07 -10.56
CA ALA A 78 -13.95 2.37 -11.21
C ALA A 78 -12.52 2.71 -11.65
N PHE A 79 -11.49 2.19 -10.97
CA PHE A 79 -10.10 2.55 -11.20
C PHE A 79 -9.26 1.33 -11.63
N PRO A 80 -9.27 0.96 -12.92
CA PRO A 80 -8.43 -0.14 -13.43
C PRO A 80 -6.92 0.14 -13.31
N PHE A 81 -6.53 1.39 -13.04
CA PHE A 81 -5.14 1.84 -12.87
C PHE A 81 -4.66 1.88 -11.41
N LEU A 82 -5.39 1.24 -10.47
CA LEU A 82 -4.99 1.20 -9.05
C LEU A 82 -3.60 0.59 -8.83
N SER A 83 -3.15 -0.31 -9.69
CA SER A 83 -1.82 -0.91 -9.59
C SER A 83 -0.70 0.11 -9.86
N ASP A 84 -0.90 1.03 -10.81
CA ASP A 84 0.06 2.10 -11.11
C ASP A 84 0.06 3.15 -9.99
N LEU A 85 -1.12 3.47 -9.44
CA LEU A 85 -1.25 4.34 -8.25
C LEU A 85 -0.59 3.72 -7.02
N ALA A 86 -0.71 2.41 -6.82
CA ALA A 86 -0.10 1.72 -5.69
C ALA A 86 1.43 1.83 -5.74
N GLY A 87 2.04 1.73 -6.93
CA GLY A 87 3.47 1.96 -7.12
C GLY A 87 3.90 3.40 -6.77
N LEU A 88 3.10 4.39 -7.19
CA LEU A 88 3.36 5.81 -6.91
C LEU A 88 3.19 6.15 -5.41
N ILE A 89 2.11 5.69 -4.79
CA ILE A 89 1.86 5.86 -3.35
C ILE A 89 2.94 5.15 -2.53
N GLY A 90 3.33 3.94 -2.94
CA GLY A 90 4.44 3.21 -2.34
C GLY A 90 5.75 4.00 -2.42
N GLY A 91 6.06 4.55 -3.59
CA GLY A 91 7.24 5.41 -3.81
C GLY A 91 7.26 6.64 -2.92
N MET A 92 6.11 7.32 -2.74
CA MET A 92 5.99 8.48 -1.84
C MET A 92 6.06 8.12 -0.36
N ALA A 93 5.73 6.87 0.02
CA ALA A 93 5.81 6.40 1.39
C ALA A 93 7.23 5.97 1.80
N LEU A 94 8.11 5.65 0.83
CA LEU A 94 9.48 5.19 1.10
C LEU A 94 10.34 6.16 1.93
N PRO A 95 10.27 7.49 1.77
CA PRO A 95 10.99 8.42 2.65
C PRO A 95 10.57 8.26 4.11
N VAL A 96 9.28 8.01 4.34
CA VAL A 96 8.73 7.89 5.69
C VAL A 96 9.09 6.52 6.30
N THR A 97 9.12 5.46 5.51
CA THR A 97 9.37 4.10 6.02
C THR A 97 10.85 3.73 6.09
N LEU A 98 11.68 4.24 5.18
CA LEU A 98 13.11 3.90 5.07
C LEU A 98 14.01 5.04 5.53
N ALA A 99 13.79 6.26 5.04
CA ALA A 99 14.70 7.36 5.29
C ALA A 99 14.52 7.96 6.69
N TYR A 100 13.28 8.17 7.12
CA TYR A 100 12.94 8.75 8.41
C TYR A 100 13.55 8.02 9.61
N PRO A 101 13.44 6.68 9.79
CA PRO A 101 14.06 6.01 10.93
C PRO A 101 15.59 6.09 10.90
N CYS A 102 16.22 6.07 9.72
CA CYS A 102 17.68 6.21 9.59
C CYS A 102 18.16 7.58 10.05
N PHE A 103 17.50 8.66 9.61
CA PHE A 103 17.84 10.02 10.03
C PHE A 103 17.48 10.29 11.49
N MET A 104 16.33 9.80 11.95
CA MET A 104 15.89 9.91 13.35
C MET A 104 16.88 9.20 14.28
N TRP A 105 17.38 8.03 13.90
CA TRP A 105 18.36 7.29 14.70
C TRP A 105 19.67 8.07 14.86
N ILE A 106 20.17 8.68 13.78
CA ILE A 106 21.38 9.53 13.82
C ILE A 106 21.17 10.73 14.75
N LEU A 107 20.00 11.36 14.72
CA LEU A 107 19.68 12.52 15.56
C LEU A 107 19.59 12.15 17.05
N VAL A 108 18.98 11.01 17.38
CA VAL A 108 18.77 10.57 18.76
C VAL A 108 20.05 10.01 19.38
N LYS A 109 20.75 9.13 18.66
CA LYS A 109 21.92 8.41 19.19
C LYS A 109 23.23 9.18 19.09
N LYS A 110 23.30 10.22 18.24
CA LYS A 110 24.52 11.03 18.00
C LYS A 110 25.78 10.15 17.92
N PRO A 111 25.82 9.16 17.01
CA PRO A 111 26.98 8.30 16.85
C PRO A 111 28.22 9.15 16.51
N GLU A 112 29.41 8.64 16.83
CA GLU A 112 30.65 9.30 16.44
C GLU A 112 30.67 9.57 14.94
N ARG A 113 30.97 10.82 14.58
CA ARG A 113 31.06 11.23 13.19
C ARG A 113 32.13 10.37 12.51
N TYR A 114 31.82 9.84 11.33
CA TYR A 114 32.67 8.91 10.56
C TYR A 114 32.79 7.48 11.10
N SER A 115 32.01 7.08 12.10
CA SER A 115 31.88 5.67 12.46
C SER A 115 31.18 4.87 11.34
N ALA A 116 31.49 3.58 11.21
CA ALA A 116 30.86 2.68 10.23
C ALA A 116 29.33 2.69 10.34
N ILE A 117 28.81 2.77 11.57
CA ILE A 117 27.36 2.83 11.85
C ILE A 117 26.72 4.13 11.33
N TRP A 118 27.47 5.24 11.36
CA TRP A 118 27.01 6.53 10.86
C TRP A 118 26.94 6.52 9.33
N TYR A 119 27.97 5.98 8.68
CA TYR A 119 28.00 5.83 7.23
C TYR A 119 26.87 4.93 6.73
N ILE A 120 26.63 3.78 7.37
CA ILE A 120 25.53 2.87 6.99
C ILE A 120 24.19 3.57 7.07
N ASN A 121 23.84 4.21 8.20
CA ASN A 121 22.56 4.89 8.35
C ASN A 121 22.41 6.09 7.39
N TRP A 122 23.49 6.81 7.10
CA TRP A 122 23.48 7.92 6.15
C TRP A 122 23.28 7.46 4.72
N VAL A 123 24.00 6.40 4.30
CA VAL A 123 23.84 5.79 2.97
C VAL A 123 22.46 5.19 2.80
N LEU A 124 21.95 4.46 3.81
CA LEU A 124 20.62 3.85 3.75
C LEU A 124 19.50 4.91 3.68
N GLY A 125 19.64 5.99 4.46
CA GLY A 125 18.72 7.13 4.43
C GLY A 125 18.73 7.85 3.06
N CYS A 126 19.91 8.14 2.52
CA CYS A 126 20.06 8.76 1.21
C CYS A 126 19.55 7.85 0.09
N ALA A 127 19.88 6.56 0.13
CA ALA A 127 19.38 5.57 -0.82
C ALA A 127 17.85 5.47 -0.80
N GLY A 128 17.22 5.49 0.39
CA GLY A 128 15.76 5.52 0.52
C GLY A 128 15.12 6.76 -0.11
N MET A 129 15.75 7.93 0.04
CA MET A 129 15.30 9.18 -0.59
C MET A 129 15.44 9.15 -2.12
N VAL A 130 16.58 8.69 -2.62
CA VAL A 130 16.83 8.56 -4.07
C VAL A 130 15.87 7.55 -4.69
N LEU A 131 15.68 6.40 -4.03
CA LEU A 131 14.73 5.37 -4.48
C LEU A 131 13.31 5.91 -4.53
N SER A 132 12.88 6.68 -3.54
CA SER A 132 11.58 7.36 -3.56
C SER A 132 11.43 8.26 -4.78
N LEU A 133 12.42 9.13 -5.06
CA LEU A 133 12.40 10.01 -6.23
C LEU A 133 12.29 9.21 -7.54
N ILE A 134 13.09 8.15 -7.68
CA ILE A 134 13.06 7.29 -8.88
C ILE A 134 11.67 6.64 -9.04
N LEU A 135 11.10 6.08 -7.97
CA LEU A 135 9.79 5.44 -8.02
C LEU A 135 8.65 6.44 -8.28
N THR A 136 8.71 7.64 -7.71
CA THR A 136 7.73 8.68 -7.97
C THR A 136 7.80 9.15 -9.43
N ILE A 137 9.01 9.38 -9.97
CA ILE A 137 9.19 9.72 -11.40
C ILE A 137 8.69 8.60 -12.29
N ALA A 138 9.01 7.34 -11.99
CA ALA A 138 8.53 6.18 -12.74
C ALA A 138 7.00 6.03 -12.68
N GLY A 139 6.40 6.27 -11.51
CA GLY A 139 4.95 6.26 -11.32
C GLY A 139 4.25 7.35 -12.13
N VAL A 140 4.79 8.58 -12.11
CA VAL A 140 4.29 9.70 -12.93
C VAL A 140 4.45 9.40 -14.41
N TRP A 141 5.59 8.85 -14.83
CA TRP A 141 5.84 8.48 -16.22
C TRP A 141 4.85 7.41 -16.71
N ASN A 142 4.59 6.37 -15.91
CA ASN A 142 3.59 5.36 -16.24
C ASN A 142 2.19 5.98 -16.32
N LEU A 143 1.82 6.85 -15.38
CA LEU A 143 0.52 7.54 -15.41
C LEU A 143 0.34 8.40 -16.68
N VAL A 144 1.41 9.12 -17.10
CA VAL A 144 1.40 9.93 -18.31
C VAL A 144 1.38 9.07 -19.57
N LYS A 145 2.15 7.97 -19.62
CA LYS A 145 2.23 7.07 -20.78
C LYS A 145 0.97 6.22 -20.97
N THR A 146 0.37 5.74 -19.88
CA THR A 146 -0.95 5.09 -19.89
C THR A 146 -2.03 6.07 -20.33
N GLY A 147 -1.74 7.37 -20.24
CA GLY A 147 -2.53 8.41 -20.84
C GLY A 147 -3.75 8.74 -20.00
N ILE A 148 -4.17 9.99 -20.09
CA ILE A 148 -5.48 10.49 -19.68
C ILE A 148 -6.53 9.93 -20.67
N ASP A 149 -6.47 8.64 -20.98
CA ASP A 149 -7.55 7.91 -21.64
C ASP A 149 -8.38 7.37 -20.48
N LEU A 150 -9.16 8.28 -19.87
CA LEU A 150 -10.05 8.05 -18.74
C LEU A 150 -11.13 7.03 -19.12
N ARG A 151 -10.72 5.78 -19.30
CA ARG A 151 -11.56 4.60 -19.47
C ARG A 151 -12.11 4.22 -18.10
N PHE A 152 -12.84 5.16 -17.49
CA PHE A 152 -13.80 4.83 -16.46
C PHE A 152 -14.68 3.72 -17.06
N PHE A 153 -14.69 2.53 -16.45
CA PHE A 153 -15.51 1.37 -16.87
C PHE A 153 -14.98 0.45 -18.00
N LYS A 154 -13.67 0.17 -18.07
CA LYS A 154 -13.19 -1.08 -18.72
C LYS A 154 -12.31 -1.89 -17.77
N PRO A 155 -12.85 -2.90 -17.07
CA PRO A 155 -12.02 -3.85 -16.33
C PRO A 155 -11.21 -4.70 -17.32
N GLN A 156 -9.91 -4.89 -17.04
CA GLN A 156 -9.04 -5.86 -17.71
C GLN A 156 -8.80 -7.04 -16.78
#